data_AF-A0A919HQ02-F1
#
_entry.id   AF-A0A919HQ02-F1
#
_cell.length_a   1.000
_cell.length_b   1.000
_cell.length_c   1.000
_cell.angle_alpha   90.00
_cell.angle_beta   90.00
_cell.angle_gamma   90.00
#
_symmetry.space_group_name_H-M   'P 1'
#
loop_
_entity.id
_entity.type
_entity.pdbx_description
1 polymer ?
#
loop_
_entity_poly.entity_id
_entity_poly.type
_entity_poly.pdbx_seq_one_letter_code
_entity_poly.pdbx_strand_id
1 'polypeptide(L)' 'MTQLPYYLRKARDGYRMGHGELEDGLISILTWPEGPYHNGITAENVAQRFGITREAMDDFAGRASRRR' A
#
# COMPACT_ATOMS: atom_id res chain seq x y z
N MET A 1 10.22 1.06 16.14
CA MET A 1 9.25 2.18 16.14
C MET A 1 8.82 2.42 14.70
N THR A 2 7.53 2.29 14.41
CA THR A 2 6.96 2.64 13.10
C THR A 2 6.89 4.17 13.02
N GLN A 3 7.50 4.77 12.00
CA GLN A 3 7.66 6.24 11.92
C GLN A 3 6.49 6.95 11.22
N LEU A 4 5.61 6.22 10.54
CA LEU A 4 4.48 6.85 9.85
C LEU A 4 3.32 7.12 10.82
N PRO A 5 2.76 8.35 10.82
CA PRO A 5 1.64 8.71 11.68
C PRO A 5 0.30 8.23 11.11
N TYR A 6 -0.73 8.26 11.95
CA TYR A 6 -2.12 8.19 11.51
C TYR A 6 -2.65 9.59 11.19
N TYR A 7 -3.63 9.68 10.30
CA TYR A 7 -4.24 10.94 9.88
C TYR A 7 -5.71 11.04 10.35
N LEU A 8 -6.08 12.23 10.81
CA LEU A 8 -7.46 12.63 11.07
C LEU A 8 -7.79 13.82 10.18
N ARG A 9 -8.34 13.57 8.99
CA ARG A 9 -8.47 14.59 7.92
C ARG A 9 -9.27 15.82 8.33
N LYS A 10 -10.28 15.66 9.20
CA LYS A 10 -11.17 16.76 9.62
C LYS A 10 -10.84 17.31 11.00
N ALA A 11 -9.76 16.86 11.64
CA ALA A 11 -9.40 17.31 12.98
C ALA A 11 -9.10 18.82 13.05
N ARG A 12 -8.62 19.41 11.95
CA ARG A 12 -8.32 20.85 11.88
C ARG A 12 -9.57 21.71 11.95
N ASP A 13 -10.60 21.34 11.20
CA ASP A 13 -11.82 22.16 11.03
C ASP A 13 -12.97 21.70 11.95
N GLY A 14 -12.81 20.53 12.58
CA GLY A 14 -13.75 19.94 13.53
C GLY A 14 -14.77 19.00 12.88
N TYR A 15 -15.16 17.98 13.62
CA TYR A 15 -16.12 16.96 13.15
C TYR A 15 -17.60 17.32 13.41
N ARG A 16 -17.88 18.32 14.27
CA ARG A 16 -19.21 18.71 14.80
C ARG A 16 -19.97 17.58 15.50
N MET A 17 -20.41 16.56 14.76
CA MET A 17 -21.19 15.41 15.25
C MET A 17 -21.00 14.21 14.29
N GLY A 18 -20.97 13.00 14.84
CA GLY A 18 -20.80 11.75 14.07
C GLY A 18 -19.43 11.10 14.24
N HIS A 19 -19.23 9.97 13.57
CA HIS A 19 -17.96 9.22 13.63
C HIS A 19 -16.88 9.86 12.75
N GLY A 20 -15.64 9.76 13.21
CA GLY A 20 -14.45 10.07 12.44
C GLY A 20 -13.64 8.81 12.15
N GLU A 21 -12.93 8.80 11.03
CA GLU A 21 -12.03 7.72 10.65
C GLU A 21 -10.59 8.11 10.96
N LEU A 22 -9.86 7.19 11.58
CA LEU A 22 -8.42 7.29 11.82
C LEU A 22 -7.71 6.55 10.68
N GLU A 23 -7.15 7.31 9.74
CA GLU A 23 -6.51 6.74 8.55
C GLU A 23 -5.07 6.32 8.86
N ASP A 24 -4.68 5.10 8.49
CA ASP A 24 -3.29 4.64 8.58
C ASP A 24 -2.44 5.33 7.51
N GLY A 25 -1.40 6.06 7.93
CA GLY A 25 -0.51 6.76 7.01
C GLY A 25 0.31 5.83 6.11
N LEU A 26 0.58 4.59 6.53
CA LEU A 26 1.21 3.58 5.69
C LEU A 26 0.27 3.14 4.56
N ILE A 27 -0.99 2.84 4.87
CA ILE A 27 -1.98 2.48 3.85
C ILE A 27 -2.20 3.65 2.91
N SER A 28 -2.24 4.88 3.43
CA SER A 28 -2.37 6.10 2.61
C SER A 28 -1.25 6.25 1.56
N ILE A 29 -0.01 5.83 1.84
CA ILE A 29 1.09 5.89 0.85
C ILE A 29 1.18 4.64 -0.03
N LEU A 30 0.64 3.51 0.42
CA LEU A 30 0.61 2.25 -0.32
C LEU A 30 -0.67 2.09 -1.15
N THR A 31 -1.53 3.10 -1.19
CA THR A 31 -2.74 3.13 -2.01
C THR A 31 -2.47 3.95 -3.27
N TRP A 32 -2.99 3.47 -4.40
CA TRP A 32 -2.88 4.12 -5.69
C TRP A 32 -3.53 5.52 -5.65
N PRO A 33 -2.90 6.59 -6.15
CA PRO A 33 -3.44 7.95 -6.02
C PRO A 33 -4.80 8.14 -6.70
N GLU A 34 -5.04 7.46 -7.82
CA GLU A 34 -6.24 7.60 -8.64
C GLU A 34 -7.33 6.55 -8.33
N GLY A 35 -7.19 5.74 -7.27
CA GLY A 35 -8.20 4.75 -6.91
C GLY A 35 -7.99 4.05 -5.56
N PRO A 36 -9.02 3.43 -4.97
CA PRO A 36 -8.95 2.84 -3.62
C PRO A 36 -8.27 1.46 -3.61
N TYR A 37 -7.20 1.29 -4.37
CA TYR A 37 -6.51 0.01 -4.54
C TYR A 37 -5.14 0.04 -3.89
N HIS A 38 -4.84 -0.99 -3.10
CA HIS A 38 -3.49 -1.20 -2.59
C HIS A 38 -2.53 -1.43 -3.78
N ASN A 39 -1.33 -0.85 -3.74
CA ASN A 39 -0.32 -0.95 -4.79
C ASN A 39 0.06 -2.40 -5.14
N GLY A 40 -0.15 -3.34 -4.22
CA GLY A 40 -0.02 -4.78 -4.48
C GLY A 40 -0.94 -5.30 -5.58
N ILE A 41 -2.17 -4.79 -5.69
CA ILE A 41 -3.10 -5.14 -6.78
C ILE A 41 -2.55 -4.70 -8.13
N THR A 42 -1.93 -3.51 -8.17
CA THR A 42 -1.25 -3.02 -9.37
C THR A 42 -0.10 -3.96 -9.78
N ALA A 43 0.66 -4.48 -8.81
CA ALA A 43 1.72 -5.46 -9.08
C ALA A 43 1.16 -6.79 -9.61
N GLU A 44 0.03 -7.27 -9.07
CA GLU A 44 -0.67 -8.46 -9.57
C GLU A 44 -1.16 -8.28 -11.01
N ASN A 45 -1.74 -7.11 -11.32
CA ASN A 45 -2.19 -6.78 -12.67
C ASN A 45 -1.03 -6.78 -13.68
N VAL A 46 0.13 -6.25 -13.29
CA VAL A 46 1.35 -6.29 -14.10
C VAL A 46 1.80 -7.74 -14.29
N ALA A 47 1.88 -8.53 -13.22
CA ALA A 47 2.29 -9.92 -13.31
C ALA A 47 1.39 -10.73 -14.25
N GLN A 48 0.07 -10.56 -14.15
CA GLN A 48 -0.89 -11.21 -15.05
C GLN A 48 -0.71 -10.77 -16.50
N ARG A 49 -0.57 -9.46 -16.75
CA ARG A 49 -0.41 -8.91 -18.11
C ARG A 49 0.83 -9.42 -18.82
N PHE A 50 1.91 -9.67 -18.08
CA PHE A 50 3.18 -10.15 -18.62
C PHE A 50 3.42 -11.66 -18.43
N GLY A 51 2.43 -12.39 -17.90
CA GLY A 51 2.56 -13.84 -17.67
C GLY A 51 3.65 -14.21 -16.67
N ILE A 52 3.93 -13.34 -15.69
CA ILE A 52 4.94 -13.59 -14.66
C ILE A 52 4.35 -14.55 -13.63
N THR A 53 4.95 -15.74 -13.50
CA THR A 53 4.48 -16.75 -12.55
C THR A 53 4.96 -16.46 -11.14
N ARG A 54 4.31 -17.10 -10.15
CA ARG A 54 4.68 -16.98 -8.75
C ARG A 54 6.11 -17.47 -8.51
N GLU A 55 6.47 -18.60 -9.11
CA GLU A 55 7.78 -19.22 -9.00
C GLU A 55 8.87 -18.28 -9.53
N ALA A 56 8.62 -17.59 -10.65
CA ALA A 56 9.56 -16.61 -11.21
C ALA A 56 9.79 -15.41 -10.27
N MET A 57 8.73 -14.94 -9.60
CA MET A 57 8.83 -13.86 -8.61
C MET A 57 9.62 -14.30 -7.37
N ASP A 58 9.35 -15.50 -6.86
CA ASP A 58 10.02 -16.06 -5.68
C ASP A 58 11.51 -16.34 -5.97
N ASP A 59 11.84 -16.89 -7.14
CA ASP A 59 13.22 -17.10 -7.60
C ASP A 59 14.00 -15.79 -7.73
N PHE A 60 13.36 -14.74 -8.23
CA PHE A 60 13.96 -13.41 -8.29
C PHE A 60 14.24 -12.86 -6.88
N ALA A 61 13.25 -12.90 -5.99
CA ALA A 61 13.39 -12.43 -4.61
C ALA A 61 14.51 -13.18 -3.86
N GLY A 62 14.57 -14.50 -4.01
CA GLY A 62 15.60 -15.34 -3.39
C GLY A 62 17.01 -15.07 -3.92
N ARG A 63 17.17 -14.75 -5.21
CA ARG A 63 18.47 -14.32 -5.78
C ARG A 63 18.85 -12.91 -5.34
N ALA A 64 17.89 -11.99 -5.27
CA ALA A 64 18.12 -10.62 -4.83
C ALA A 64 18.56 -10.57 -3.36
N SER A 65 17.93 -11.36 -2.49
CA SER A 65 18.30 -11.44 -1.07
C SER A 65 19.72 -11.98 -0.86
N ARG A 66 20.18 -12.91 -1.70
CA ARG A 66 21.55 -13.48 -1.65
C ARG A 66 22.63 -12.50 -2.15
N ARG A 67 22.25 -11.42 -2.82
CA ARG A 67 23.16 -10.37 -3.31
C ARG A 67 23.36 -9.22 -2.32
N ARG A 68 22.66 -9.23 -1.18
CA ARG A 68 22.84 -8.25 -0.12
C ARG A 68 23.89 -8.69 0.88
#